data_AF-A0A4S8ZWF3-F1
#
_entry.id   AF-A0A4S8ZWF3-F1
#
_cell.length_a   1.000
_cell.length_b   1.000
_cell.length_c   1.000
_cell.angle_alpha   90.00
_cell.angle_beta   90.00
_cell.angle_gamma   90.00
#
_symmetry.space_group_name_H-M   'P 1'
#
loop_
_entity.id
_entity.type
_entity.pdbx_description
1 polymer ?
#
loop_
_entity_poly.entity_id
_entity_poly.type
_entity_poly.pdbx_seq_one_letter_code
_entity_poly.pdbx_strand_id
1 'polypeptide(L)'
;MDALNLNIQQLLKSQIEMRHKDVKTARMTIVFLQDGLSDTAELMCGPYGSIRAATTDHDPISDLAQSIDDNLSAGIRLVVASIRRWECEIAQITTQIMALESQLAN
;
A
#
# COMPACT_ATOMS: atom_id res chain seq x y z
N MET A 1 32.81 -23.41 6.03
CA MET A 1 32.21 -22.05 5.93
C MET A 1 30.76 -22.13 5.43
N ASP A 2 30.34 -23.27 4.89
CA ASP A 2 29.15 -23.37 4.03
C ASP A 2 27.83 -23.49 4.78
N ALA A 3 27.82 -24.11 5.97
CA ALA A 3 26.60 -24.29 6.76
C ALA A 3 26.00 -22.96 7.26
N LEU A 4 26.86 -21.98 7.60
CA LEU A 4 26.41 -20.65 8.00
C LEU A 4 25.84 -19.88 6.81
N ASN A 5 26.52 -19.90 5.66
CA ASN A 5 26.04 -19.23 4.45
C ASN A 5 24.72 -19.84 3.94
N LEU A 6 24.56 -21.15 4.03
CA LEU A 6 23.31 -21.83 3.67
C LEU A 6 22.15 -21.41 4.59
N ASN A 7 22.38 -21.32 5.90
CA ASN A 7 21.39 -20.84 6.85
C ASN A 7 21.01 -19.37 6.61
N ILE A 8 21.99 -18.51 6.29
CA ILE A 8 21.73 -17.11 5.95
C ILE A 8 20.89 -17.02 4.67
N GLN A 9 21.22 -17.79 3.62
CA GLN A 9 20.40 -17.82 2.40
C GLN A 9 18.95 -18.26 2.67
N GLN A 10 18.74 -19.27 3.51
CA GLN A 10 17.38 -19.72 3.88
C GLN A 10 16.61 -18.64 4.65
N LEU A 11 17.27 -17.92 5.56
CA LEU A 11 16.69 -16.79 6.27
C LEU A 11 16.27 -15.67 5.29
N LEU A 12 17.17 -15.29 4.37
CA LEU A 12 16.90 -14.25 3.37
C LEU A 12 15.73 -14.65 2.45
N LYS A 13 15.65 -15.93 2.02
CA LYS A 13 14.51 -16.45 1.25
C LYS A 13 13.20 -16.32 2.03
N SER A 14 13.21 -16.65 3.32
CA SER A 14 12.03 -16.54 4.19
C SER A 14 11.57 -15.08 4.35
N GLN A 15 12.52 -14.13 4.40
CA GLN A 15 12.22 -12.70 4.42
C GLN A 15 11.58 -12.22 3.12
N ILE A 16 12.07 -12.65 1.95
CA ILE A 16 11.43 -12.36 0.65
C ILE A 16 9.99 -12.88 0.63
N GLU A 17 9.74 -14.11 1.08
CA GLU A 17 8.38 -14.66 1.14
C GLU A 17 7.45 -13.86 2.03
N MET A 18 7.93 -13.40 3.19
CA MET A 18 7.14 -12.52 4.06
C MET A 18 6.87 -11.17 3.38
N ARG A 19 7.86 -10.53 2.77
CA ARG A 19 7.67 -9.25 2.07
C ARG A 19 6.70 -9.38 0.90
N HIS A 20 6.72 -10.49 0.15
CA HIS A 20 5.73 -10.75 -0.88
C HIS A 20 4.31 -10.87 -0.33
N LYS A 21 4.12 -11.52 0.82
CA LYS A 21 2.82 -11.57 1.50
C LYS A 21 2.37 -10.17 1.93
N ASP A 22 3.26 -9.36 2.46
CA ASP A 22 2.95 -7.99 2.86
C ASP A 22 2.55 -7.13 1.66
N VAL A 23 3.28 -7.21 0.54
CA VAL A 23 2.92 -6.53 -0.71
C VAL A 23 1.55 -6.98 -1.21
N LYS A 24 1.26 -8.29 -1.20
CA LYS A 24 -0.04 -8.83 -1.61
C LYS A 24 -1.17 -8.28 -0.74
N THR A 25 -0.98 -8.28 0.58
CA THR A 25 -1.95 -7.76 1.54
C THR A 25 -2.18 -6.26 1.32
N ALA A 26 -1.12 -5.46 1.18
CA ALA A 26 -1.25 -4.04 0.95
C ALA A 26 -1.94 -3.71 -0.39
N ARG A 27 -1.66 -4.47 -1.46
CA ARG A 27 -2.37 -4.31 -2.73
C ARG A 27 -3.86 -4.58 -2.57
N MET A 28 -4.23 -5.61 -1.80
CA MET A 28 -5.64 -5.88 -1.47
C MET A 28 -6.26 -4.71 -0.68
N THR A 29 -5.56 -4.18 0.33
CA THR A 29 -6.01 -3.01 1.09
C THR A 29 -6.23 -1.78 0.20
N ILE A 30 -5.38 -1.54 -0.80
CA ILE A 30 -5.57 -0.42 -1.74
C ILE A 30 -6.89 -0.57 -2.49
N VAL A 31 -7.20 -1.76 -3.01
CA VAL A 31 -8.46 -1.99 -3.73
C VAL A 31 -9.65 -1.69 -2.82
N PHE A 32 -9.66 -2.21 -1.59
CA PHE A 32 -10.73 -1.92 -0.62
C PHE A 32 -10.88 -0.43 -0.31
N LEU A 33 -9.77 0.31 -0.17
CA LEU A 33 -9.82 1.75 0.09
C LEU A 33 -10.29 2.55 -1.12
N GLN A 34 -9.93 2.13 -2.34
CA GLN A 34 -10.37 2.76 -3.58
C GLN A 34 -11.88 2.53 -3.81
N ASP A 35 -12.36 1.31 -3.57
CA ASP A 35 -13.79 0.98 -3.64
C ASP A 35 -14.57 1.83 -2.62
N GLY A 36 -14.11 1.90 -1.37
CA GLY A 36 -14.74 2.75 -0.34
C GLY A 36 -14.76 4.24 -0.67
N LEU A 37 -13.75 4.74 -1.40
CA LEU A 37 -13.72 6.13 -1.89
C LEU A 37 -14.78 6.35 -2.99
N SER A 38 -14.93 5.38 -3.91
CA SER A 38 -15.99 5.39 -4.92
C SER A 38 -17.39 5.34 -4.30
N ASP A 39 -17.61 4.44 -3.35
CA ASP A 39 -18.89 4.29 -2.64
C ASP A 39 -19.27 5.56 -1.87
N THR A 40 -18.29 6.20 -1.23
CA THR A 40 -18.49 7.48 -0.53
C THR A 40 -18.89 8.58 -1.52
N ALA A 41 -18.21 8.67 -2.66
CA ALA A 41 -18.56 9.65 -3.69
C ALA A 41 -19.98 9.44 -4.22
N GLU A 42 -20.39 8.20 -4.48
CA GLU A 42 -21.75 7.88 -4.93
C GLU A 42 -22.82 8.25 -3.88
N LEU A 43 -22.58 7.90 -2.61
CA LEU A 43 -23.48 8.21 -1.50
C LEU A 43 -23.64 9.73 -1.28
N MET A 44 -22.54 10.46 -1.33
CA MET A 44 -22.51 11.90 -1.00
C MET A 44 -22.99 12.78 -2.16
N CYS A 45 -22.89 12.33 -3.41
CA CYS A 45 -23.36 13.11 -4.57
C CYS A 45 -24.88 13.03 -4.79
N GLY A 46 -25.56 11.96 -4.38
CA GLY A 46 -27.00 11.77 -4.52
C GLY A 46 -27.55 11.90 -5.96
N PRO A 47 -28.83 11.61 -6.22
CA PRO A 47 -29.43 11.72 -7.56
C PRO A 47 -29.61 13.17 -8.07
N TYR A 48 -29.29 14.18 -7.25
CA TYR A 48 -29.45 15.60 -7.56
C TYR A 48 -28.20 16.42 -7.20
N GLY A 49 -26.99 15.90 -7.47
CA GLY A 49 -25.69 16.54 -7.15
C GLY A 49 -25.40 17.94 -7.74
N SER A 50 -26.42 18.64 -8.25
CA SER A 50 -26.33 19.98 -8.81
C SER A 50 -27.50 20.88 -8.39
N ILE A 51 -28.00 20.79 -7.16
CA ILE A 51 -28.80 21.89 -6.58
C ILE A 51 -27.91 22.65 -5.62
N ARG A 52 -27.00 23.45 -6.19
CA ARG A 52 -26.25 24.49 -5.47
C ARG A 52 -27.26 25.54 -5.03
N ALA A 53 -27.88 25.33 -3.87
CA ALA A 53 -28.67 26.36 -3.22
C ALA A 53 -27.76 27.56 -2.96
N ALA A 54 -28.14 28.71 -3.52
CA ALA A 54 -27.43 29.97 -3.43
C ALA A 54 -27.57 30.57 -2.01
N THR A 55 -27.00 29.93 -1.01
CA THR A 55 -26.83 30.51 0.33
C THR A 55 -25.43 30.16 0.83
N THR A 56 -24.64 31.22 0.99
CA THR A 56 -23.22 31.23 1.29
C THR A 56 -22.92 30.91 2.76
N ASP A 57 -23.36 29.77 3.28
CA ASP A 57 -23.00 29.34 4.63
C ASP A 57 -22.62 27.86 4.63
N HIS A 58 -21.42 27.60 5.19
CA HIS A 58 -20.86 26.30 5.56
C HIS A 58 -21.84 25.13 5.49
N ASP A 59 -21.69 24.25 4.49
CA ASP A 59 -22.42 23.00 4.45
C ASP A 59 -21.61 21.92 5.19
N PRO A 60 -21.96 21.58 6.44
CA PRO A 60 -21.22 20.60 7.23
C PRO A 60 -21.21 19.21 6.58
N ILE A 61 -22.17 18.92 5.69
CA ILE A 61 -22.20 17.67 4.91
C ILE A 61 -21.08 17.69 3.86
N SER A 62 -20.85 18.83 3.21
CA SER A 62 -19.76 19.02 2.26
C SER A 62 -18.39 18.94 2.94
N ASP A 63 -18.23 19.53 4.12
CA ASP A 63 -16.94 19.47 4.86
C ASP A 63 -16.64 18.04 5.34
N LEU A 64 -17.68 17.32 5.79
CA LEU A 64 -17.54 15.92 6.17
C LEU A 64 -17.18 15.05 4.96
N ALA A 65 -17.80 15.26 3.81
CA ALA A 65 -17.48 14.57 2.56
C ALA A 65 -16.00 14.74 2.19
N GLN A 66 -15.54 16.00 2.18
CA GLN A 66 -14.16 16.32 1.84
C GLN A 66 -13.17 15.70 2.85
N SER A 67 -13.48 15.76 4.15
CA SER A 67 -12.66 15.15 5.19
C SER A 67 -12.54 13.63 5.03
N ILE A 68 -13.61 12.94 4.63
CA ILE A 68 -13.58 11.49 4.38
C ILE A 68 -12.72 11.18 3.15
N ASP A 69 -12.90 11.92 2.04
CA ASP A 69 -12.10 11.75 0.82
C ASP A 69 -10.61 12.00 1.08
N ASP A 70 -10.27 13.07 1.78
CA ASP A 70 -8.89 13.42 2.15
C ASP A 70 -8.24 12.31 3.00
N ASN A 71 -8.96 11.78 3.98
CA ASN A 71 -8.47 10.71 4.86
C ASN A 71 -8.26 9.39 4.11
N LEU A 72 -9.20 8.98 3.25
CA LEU A 72 -9.07 7.79 2.42
C LEU A 72 -7.92 7.92 1.42
N SER A 73 -7.80 9.09 0.78
CA SER A 73 -6.69 9.43 -0.13
C SER A 73 -5.34 9.39 0.59
N ALA A 74 -5.26 9.94 1.81
CA ALA A 74 -4.05 9.86 2.64
C ALA A 74 -3.70 8.40 3.00
N GLY A 75 -4.69 7.60 3.37
CA GLY A 75 -4.53 6.16 3.62
C GLY A 75 -3.95 5.41 2.42
N ILE A 76 -4.50 5.62 1.22
CA ILE A 76 -4.00 5.03 -0.03
C ILE A 76 -2.54 5.42 -0.27
N ARG A 77 -2.18 6.71 -0.10
CA ARG A 77 -0.78 7.19 -0.26
C ARG A 77 0.18 6.49 0.69
N LEU A 78 -0.21 6.29 1.95
CA LEU A 78 0.61 5.57 2.94
C LEU A 78 0.83 4.10 2.55
N VAL A 79 -0.22 3.42 2.08
CA VAL A 79 -0.12 2.02 1.64
C VAL A 79 0.76 1.91 0.39
N VAL A 80 0.62 2.81 -0.58
CA VAL A 80 1.49 2.87 -1.78
C VAL A 80 2.96 3.09 -1.41
N ALA A 81 3.24 4.01 -0.48
CA ALA A 81 4.60 4.23 0.01
C ALA A 81 5.20 2.97 0.67
N SER A 82 4.37 2.24 1.42
CA SER A 82 4.77 1.00 2.09
C SER A 82 5.10 -0.12 1.10
N ILE A 83 4.29 -0.28 0.03
CA ILE A 83 4.57 -1.24 -1.05
C ILE A 83 5.92 -0.95 -1.70
N ARG A 84 6.17 0.31 -2.09
CA ARG A 84 7.45 0.70 -2.73
C ARG A 84 8.64 0.39 -1.84
N ARG A 85 8.51 0.60 -0.53
CA ARG A 85 9.54 0.26 0.45
C ARG A 85 9.80 -1.25 0.47
N TRP A 86 8.76 -2.06 0.57
CA TRP A 86 8.93 -3.53 0.62
C TRP A 86 9.43 -4.11 -0.70
N GLU A 87 9.04 -3.56 -1.84
CA GLU A 87 9.59 -3.92 -3.16
C GLU A 87 11.11 -3.63 -3.22
N CYS A 88 11.55 -2.51 -2.65
CA CYS A 88 12.98 -2.19 -2.52
C CYS A 88 13.70 -3.17 -1.57
N GLU A 89 13.11 -3.50 -0.42
CA GLU A 89 13.66 -4.47 0.52
C GLU A 89 13.82 -5.86 -0.12
N ILE A 90 12.84 -6.31 -0.92
CA ILE A 90 12.93 -7.56 -1.69
C ILE A 90 14.14 -7.52 -2.64
N ALA A 91 14.29 -6.45 -3.43
CA ALA A 91 15.40 -6.33 -4.39
C ALA A 91 16.78 -6.35 -3.70
N GLN A 92 16.90 -5.70 -2.54
CA GLN A 92 18.13 -5.73 -1.73
C GLN A 92 18.44 -7.13 -1.23
N ILE A 93 17.45 -7.84 -0.69
CA ILE A 93 17.62 -9.21 -0.20
C ILE A 93 18.00 -10.16 -1.34
N THR A 94 17.37 -10.03 -2.52
CA THR A 94 17.73 -10.80 -3.71
C THR A 94 19.20 -10.59 -4.09
N THR A 95 19.68 -9.36 -4.05
CA THR A 95 21.09 -9.03 -4.35
C THR A 95 22.04 -9.69 -3.34
N GLN A 96 21.68 -9.71 -2.05
CA GLN A 96 22.48 -10.37 -1.01
C GLN A 96 22.56 -11.89 -1.21
N ILE A 97 21.45 -12.52 -1.59
CA ILE A 97 21.42 -13.96 -1.91
C ILE A 97 22.38 -14.26 -3.06
N MET A 98 22.30 -13.49 -4.17
CA MET A 98 23.19 -13.68 -5.32
C MET A 98 24.67 -13.53 -4.94
N ALA A 99 25.00 -12.57 -4.09
CA ALA A 99 26.36 -12.38 -3.61
C ALA A 99 26.85 -13.58 -2.77
N LEU A 100 26.00 -14.11 -1.89
CA LEU A 100 26.32 -15.31 -1.10
C LEU A 100 26.47 -16.55 -1.98
N GLU A 101 25.62 -16.72 -3.00
CA GLU A 101 25.71 -17.81 -3.97
C GLU A 101 27.03 -17.74 -4.76
N SER A 102 27.45 -16.55 -5.19
CA SER A 102 28.75 -16.35 -5.84
C SER A 102 29.93 -16.64 -4.92
N GLN A 103 29.83 -16.33 -3.62
CA GLN A 103 30.88 -16.64 -2.65
C GLN A 103 30.99 -18.13 -2.35
N LEU A 104 29.89 -18.87 -2.41
CA LEU A 104 29.86 -20.33 -2.22
C LEU A 104 30.37 -21.09 -3.45
N ALA A 105 30.27 -20.50 -4.65
CA ALA A 105 30.73 -21.12 -5.89
C ALA A 105 32.24 -20.94 -6.17
N ASN A 106 32.90 -20.04 -5.43
CA ASN A 106 34.34 -19.75 -5.51
C ASN A 106 35.09 -20.36 -4.32
#